data_AF-A0AA39XT30-F1
#
_entry.id   AF-A0AA39XT30-F1
#
_cell.length_a   1.000
_cell.length_b   1.000
_cell.length_c   1.000
_cell.angle_alpha   90.00
_cell.angle_beta   90.00
_cell.angle_gamma   90.00
#
_symmetry.space_group_name_H-M   'P 1'
#
loop_
_entity.id
_entity.type
_entity.pdbx_description
1 polymer ?
#
loop_
_entity_poly.entity_id
_entity_poly.type
_entity_poly.pdbx_seq_one_letter_code
_entity_poly.pdbx_strand_id
1 'polypeptide(L)'
;MASSMEVNVGSVMQPLMNANASSSGLTRGPINGPTPFMQRLIPREMRHIKRVYDPTKRHSEQTKVPNFPPIPQTFLDAMSVRETVYVDEQHVPLENEFDNDDQRATHFVIYASVQKLVAHEVRDPTTDAILIPRQSVTRTLPIGTIRLVPFPHPPHPRAGGAYVGDVLTNAGSPASDLDPGTPRTVAPLSRAEASRVVTPFVWPPQYERATDLHDGQEPYLKLGRLAVLKEFRGRGIASQLIRSAINFAAVDADIWDPMASNIGFERVELTPSGGQLLPRWNGLFCCHAQETAVPIWEKHGFKVDRSLGRWTEEGIPHVAMFLRVPVAKKG
;
A
#
# COMPACT_ATOMS: atom_id res chain seq x y z
N MET A 1 25.36 6.52 -69.67
CA MET A 1 26.62 7.01 -69.05
C MET A 1 26.40 6.89 -67.54
N ALA A 2 26.85 5.81 -66.90
CA ALA A 2 28.15 5.66 -66.21
C ALA A 2 28.29 6.75 -65.11
N SER A 3 28.56 6.49 -63.82
CA SER A 3 29.39 5.47 -63.15
C SER A 3 29.01 5.49 -61.65
N SER A 4 28.69 4.37 -61.00
CA SER A 4 29.55 3.59 -60.06
C SER A 4 30.48 4.40 -59.16
N MET A 5 30.31 4.26 -57.83
CA MET A 5 31.40 3.97 -56.88
C MET A 5 30.85 3.44 -55.55
N GLU A 6 31.04 2.13 -55.34
CA GLU A 6 31.11 1.49 -54.03
C GLU A 6 32.42 1.87 -53.34
N VAL A 7 32.42 1.99 -52.01
CA VAL A 7 33.57 1.59 -51.20
C VAL A 7 33.06 0.86 -49.96
N ASN A 8 33.38 -0.43 -49.92
CA ASN A 8 33.33 -1.30 -48.76
C ASN A 8 34.78 -1.47 -48.27
N VAL A 9 35.06 -1.20 -46.99
CA VAL A 9 36.19 -1.82 -46.28
C VAL A 9 35.73 -2.09 -44.85
N GLY A 10 35.69 -3.37 -44.50
CA GLY A 10 35.22 -3.84 -43.21
C GLY A 10 36.31 -4.03 -42.15
N SER A 11 35.79 -4.51 -41.01
CA SER A 11 36.42 -5.38 -40.02
C SER A 11 37.43 -4.76 -39.04
N VAL A 12 37.19 -5.01 -37.74
CA VAL A 12 38.06 -5.75 -36.80
C VAL A 12 37.94 -5.22 -35.34
N MET A 13 37.74 -6.16 -34.39
CA MET A 13 37.96 -6.12 -32.91
C MET A 13 36.94 -5.36 -32.04
N GLN A 14 35.96 -6.06 -31.44
CA GLN A 14 35.98 -6.80 -30.15
C GLN A 14 35.54 -5.95 -28.93
N PRO A 15 34.62 -6.47 -28.07
CA PRO A 15 34.13 -5.78 -26.88
C PRO A 15 35.09 -5.93 -25.70
N LEU A 16 35.35 -4.82 -25.00
CA LEU A 16 36.13 -4.80 -23.76
C LEU A 16 35.39 -5.55 -22.64
N MET A 17 36.05 -6.58 -22.15
CA MET A 17 35.69 -7.41 -21.01
C MET A 17 35.86 -6.68 -19.66
N ASN A 18 35.05 -7.12 -18.70
CA ASN A 18 35.34 -7.37 -17.29
C ASN A 18 36.35 -6.48 -16.56
N ALA A 19 35.83 -5.69 -15.62
CA ALA A 19 36.53 -5.38 -14.38
C ALA A 19 35.88 -6.19 -13.24
N ASN A 20 36.59 -7.24 -12.83
CA ASN A 20 36.32 -8.05 -11.66
C ASN A 20 36.93 -7.33 -10.44
N ALA A 21 36.13 -7.09 -9.39
CA ALA A 21 36.64 -6.72 -8.07
C ALA A 21 36.02 -7.65 -7.02
N SER A 22 36.80 -8.65 -6.63
CA SER A 22 36.79 -9.37 -5.35
C SER A 22 36.79 -8.37 -4.17
N SER A 23 36.26 -8.59 -2.98
CA SER A 23 35.69 -9.74 -2.27
C SER A 23 35.28 -9.24 -0.87
N SER A 24 34.16 -9.70 -0.31
CA SER A 24 34.07 -10.07 1.12
C SER A 24 32.73 -10.71 1.41
N GLY A 25 32.78 -11.91 1.99
CA GLY A 25 31.69 -12.88 1.99
C GLY A 25 30.56 -12.61 2.98
N LEU A 26 29.36 -12.90 2.49
CA LEU A 26 28.28 -13.54 3.25
C LEU A 26 27.48 -14.33 2.22
N THR A 27 27.81 -15.61 2.10
CA THR A 27 27.14 -16.56 1.20
C THR A 27 25.67 -16.70 1.59
N ARG A 28 24.80 -15.92 0.93
CA ARG A 28 23.37 -16.21 0.85
C ARG A 28 23.16 -17.15 -0.33
N GLY A 29 22.77 -18.39 -0.04
CA GLY A 29 22.47 -19.38 -1.07
C GLY A 29 21.39 -18.88 -2.05
N PRO A 30 21.46 -19.26 -3.34
CA PRO A 30 20.45 -18.89 -4.32
C PRO A 30 19.13 -19.58 -3.97
N ILE A 31 18.04 -18.80 -3.95
CA ILE A 31 16.69 -19.38 -3.90
C ILE A 31 16.38 -19.86 -5.31
N ASN A 32 16.60 -21.15 -5.57
CA ASN A 32 16.08 -21.84 -6.75
C ASN A 32 14.57 -22.06 -6.59
N GLY A 33 13.80 -20.97 -6.60
CA GLY A 33 12.34 -20.98 -6.58
C GLY A 33 11.80 -20.14 -7.75
N PRO A 34 10.57 -20.41 -8.24
CA PRO A 34 9.97 -19.61 -9.30
C PRO A 34 9.84 -18.14 -8.87
N THR A 35 9.95 -17.24 -9.85
CA THR A 35 9.82 -15.79 -9.67
C THR A 35 8.53 -15.45 -8.91
N PRO A 36 8.59 -14.61 -7.86
CA PRO A 36 7.40 -14.16 -7.17
C PRO A 36 6.37 -13.57 -8.14
N PHE A 37 5.10 -13.90 -7.95
CA PHE A 37 4.01 -13.34 -8.75
C PHE A 37 3.08 -12.48 -7.90
N MET A 38 2.37 -11.56 -8.54
CA MET A 38 1.50 -10.60 -7.86
C MET A 38 0.06 -10.80 -8.29
N GLN A 39 -0.86 -10.77 -7.33
CA GLN A 39 -2.29 -10.73 -7.55
C GLN A 39 -2.84 -9.37 -7.11
N ARG A 40 -3.86 -8.89 -7.82
CA ARG A 40 -4.51 -7.62 -7.55
C ARG A 40 -6.00 -7.85 -7.32
N LEU A 41 -6.56 -7.20 -6.31
CA LEU A 41 -7.97 -7.24 -5.96
C LEU A 41 -8.55 -5.83 -6.01
N ILE A 42 -9.56 -5.61 -6.84
CA ILE A 42 -10.14 -4.28 -7.10
C ILE A 42 -11.37 -3.99 -6.22
N PRO A 43 -11.73 -2.72 -5.98
CA PRO A 43 -12.80 -2.35 -5.04
C PRO A 43 -14.17 -2.97 -5.34
N ARG A 44 -14.49 -3.23 -6.62
CA ARG A 44 -15.76 -3.86 -7.01
C ARG A 44 -15.95 -5.23 -6.35
N GLU A 45 -14.88 -5.98 -6.14
CA GLU A 45 -14.89 -7.30 -5.52
C GLU A 45 -14.92 -7.24 -3.98
N MET A 46 -14.75 -6.03 -3.42
CA MET A 46 -14.64 -5.77 -1.99
C MET A 46 -15.88 -5.10 -1.38
N ARG A 47 -16.93 -4.84 -2.17
CA ARG A 47 -18.12 -4.07 -1.74
C ARG A 47 -18.84 -4.66 -0.52
N HIS A 48 -18.79 -5.96 -0.31
CA HIS A 48 -19.43 -6.64 0.83
C HIS A 48 -18.52 -6.76 2.06
N ILE A 49 -17.23 -6.44 1.96
CA ILE A 49 -16.24 -6.84 2.98
C ILE A 49 -16.56 -6.29 4.38
N LYS A 50 -17.00 -5.03 4.50
CA LYS A 50 -17.38 -4.43 5.79
C LYS A 50 -18.53 -5.13 6.50
N ARG A 51 -19.36 -5.88 5.77
CA ARG A 51 -20.49 -6.61 6.33
C ARG A 51 -20.13 -8.03 6.75
N VAL A 52 -19.00 -8.55 6.26
CA VAL A 52 -18.64 -9.97 6.41
C VAL A 52 -17.32 -10.22 7.12
N TYR A 53 -16.41 -9.25 7.16
CA TYR A 53 -15.14 -9.37 7.87
C TYR A 53 -15.33 -9.00 9.34
N ASP A 54 -14.94 -9.90 10.24
CA ASP A 54 -14.97 -9.69 11.68
C ASP A 54 -13.58 -9.24 12.17
N PRO A 55 -13.38 -7.96 12.53
CA PRO A 55 -12.07 -7.44 12.93
C PRO A 55 -11.59 -8.00 14.27
N THR A 56 -12.45 -8.68 15.04
CA THR A 56 -12.06 -9.31 16.32
C THR A 56 -11.45 -10.70 16.13
N LYS A 57 -11.47 -11.22 14.90
CA LYS A 57 -10.97 -12.56 14.54
C LYS A 57 -9.81 -12.46 13.56
N ARG A 58 -8.89 -13.42 13.63
CA ARG A 58 -7.81 -13.51 12.64
C ARG A 58 -8.34 -13.89 11.26
N HIS A 59 -7.57 -13.60 10.21
CA HIS A 59 -7.89 -13.95 8.83
C HIS A 59 -8.22 -15.44 8.66
N SER A 60 -7.54 -16.33 9.41
CA SER A 60 -7.75 -17.78 9.38
C SER A 60 -9.02 -18.26 10.10
N GLU A 61 -9.60 -17.41 10.93
CA GLU A 61 -10.79 -17.71 11.75
C GLU A 61 -12.06 -17.07 11.18
N GLN A 62 -11.94 -16.36 10.06
CA GLN A 62 -13.07 -15.75 9.38
C GLN A 62 -14.05 -16.82 8.89
N THR A 63 -15.32 -16.65 9.23
CA THR A 63 -16.39 -17.59 8.86
C THR A 63 -17.24 -17.03 7.74
N LYS A 64 -17.75 -17.92 6.87
CA LYS A 64 -18.71 -17.53 5.83
C LYS A 64 -19.99 -16.96 6.46
N VAL A 65 -20.33 -15.73 6.12
CA VAL A 65 -21.62 -15.13 6.49
C VAL A 65 -22.70 -15.57 5.50
N PRO A 66 -23.86 -16.08 5.97
CA PRO A 66 -24.98 -16.44 5.09
C PRO A 66 -25.44 -15.26 4.21
N ASN A 67 -25.89 -15.56 2.99
CA ASN A 67 -26.41 -14.59 2.00
C ASN A 67 -25.40 -13.55 1.47
N PHE A 68 -24.11 -13.66 1.82
CA PHE A 68 -23.06 -12.86 1.22
C PHE A 68 -22.08 -13.73 0.43
N PRO A 69 -21.40 -13.16 -0.59
CA PRO A 69 -20.26 -13.82 -1.22
C PRO A 69 -19.16 -14.10 -0.18
N PRO A 70 -18.34 -15.14 -0.38
CA PRO A 70 -17.19 -15.40 0.50
C PRO A 70 -16.21 -14.21 0.48
N ILE A 71 -15.40 -14.11 1.54
CA ILE A 71 -14.29 -13.16 1.56
C ILE A 71 -13.27 -13.59 0.49
N PRO A 72 -12.81 -12.69 -0.41
CA PRO A 72 -11.83 -13.04 -1.41
C PRO A 72 -10.54 -13.57 -0.79
N GLN A 73 -10.00 -14.69 -1.32
CA GLN A 73 -8.79 -15.30 -0.78
C GLN A 73 -7.60 -14.33 -0.81
N THR A 74 -7.45 -13.53 -1.88
CA THR A 74 -6.40 -12.52 -1.98
C THR A 74 -6.52 -11.45 -0.89
N PHE A 75 -7.72 -11.15 -0.40
CA PHE A 75 -7.88 -10.27 0.76
C PHE A 75 -7.43 -10.97 2.04
N LEU A 76 -7.86 -12.22 2.29
CA LEU A 76 -7.38 -12.99 3.44
C LEU A 76 -5.86 -13.15 3.45
N ASP A 77 -5.25 -13.32 2.28
CA ASP A 77 -3.80 -13.39 2.11
C ASP A 77 -3.14 -12.04 2.44
N ALA A 78 -3.72 -10.91 2.02
CA ALA A 78 -3.25 -9.59 2.44
C ALA A 78 -3.33 -9.43 3.97
N MET A 79 -4.46 -9.81 4.57
CA MET A 79 -4.67 -9.76 6.02
C MET A 79 -3.68 -10.67 6.76
N SER A 80 -3.35 -11.85 6.22
CA SER A 80 -2.35 -12.75 6.83
C SER A 80 -0.96 -12.08 6.97
N VAL A 81 -0.53 -11.35 5.94
CA VAL A 81 0.73 -10.61 5.96
C VAL A 81 0.64 -9.41 6.90
N ARG A 82 -0.49 -8.70 6.88
CA ARG A 82 -0.74 -7.52 7.73
C ARG A 82 -0.81 -7.90 9.20
N GLU A 83 -1.50 -8.97 9.57
CA GLU A 83 -1.56 -9.49 10.93
C GLU A 83 -0.16 -9.89 11.41
N THR A 84 0.60 -10.62 10.59
CA THR A 84 1.98 -10.99 10.96
C THR A 84 2.84 -9.75 11.22
N VAL A 85 2.77 -8.74 10.36
CA VAL A 85 3.66 -7.56 10.46
C VAL A 85 3.16 -6.52 11.46
N TYR A 86 1.88 -6.19 11.47
CA TYR A 86 1.34 -5.12 12.32
C TYR A 86 0.90 -5.65 13.69
N VAL A 87 0.23 -6.80 13.74
CA VAL A 87 -0.28 -7.35 15.00
C VAL A 87 0.81 -8.11 15.73
N ASP A 88 1.42 -9.11 15.09
CA ASP A 88 2.36 -10.00 15.77
C ASP A 88 3.75 -9.35 15.97
N GLU A 89 4.27 -8.63 14.96
CA GLU A 89 5.58 -7.97 15.10
C GLU A 89 5.50 -6.58 15.74
N GLN A 90 4.54 -5.74 15.35
CA GLN A 90 4.45 -4.35 15.79
C GLN A 90 3.46 -4.12 16.95
N HIS A 91 2.73 -5.15 17.38
CA HIS A 91 1.80 -5.12 18.51
C HIS A 91 0.63 -4.13 18.35
N VAL A 92 0.23 -3.86 17.10
CA VAL A 92 -1.02 -3.15 16.80
C VAL A 92 -2.21 -4.05 17.18
N PRO A 93 -3.24 -3.54 17.88
CA PRO A 93 -4.42 -4.34 18.20
C PRO A 93 -5.06 -4.93 16.94
N LEU A 94 -5.42 -6.22 16.97
CA LEU A 94 -6.01 -6.94 15.83
C LEU A 94 -7.24 -6.22 15.26
N GLU A 95 -8.09 -5.70 16.14
CA GLU A 95 -9.30 -4.96 15.80
C GLU A 95 -9.08 -3.62 15.08
N ASN A 96 -7.85 -3.08 15.11
CA ASN A 96 -7.47 -1.85 14.42
C ASN A 96 -6.79 -2.12 13.07
N GLU A 97 -6.55 -3.39 12.73
CA GLU A 97 -5.92 -3.77 11.48
C GLU A 97 -6.87 -3.48 10.30
N PHE A 98 -8.14 -3.88 10.43
CA PHE A 98 -9.17 -3.67 9.41
C PHE A 98 -9.84 -2.31 9.56
N ASP A 99 -9.95 -1.54 8.48
CA ASP A 99 -10.50 -0.18 8.51
C ASP A 99 -11.55 0.14 7.45
N ASN A 100 -11.98 1.40 7.45
CA ASN A 100 -13.00 1.90 6.54
C ASN A 100 -12.58 1.99 5.07
N ASP A 101 -11.28 2.04 4.80
CA ASP A 101 -10.71 2.15 3.45
C ASP A 101 -10.51 0.79 2.79
N ASP A 102 -10.45 -0.30 3.56
CA ASP A 102 -10.21 -1.64 3.02
C ASP A 102 -11.23 -2.07 1.96
N GLN A 103 -12.50 -1.65 2.06
CA GLN A 103 -13.52 -1.97 1.06
C GLN A 103 -13.37 -1.24 -0.28
N ARG A 104 -12.76 -0.04 -0.24
CA ARG A 104 -12.66 0.87 -1.38
C ARG A 104 -11.26 0.88 -1.99
N ALA A 105 -10.31 0.19 -1.35
CA ALA A 105 -8.94 0.09 -1.80
C ALA A 105 -8.77 -0.99 -2.88
N THR A 106 -7.80 -0.77 -3.76
CA THR A 106 -7.20 -1.83 -4.56
C THR A 106 -6.08 -2.46 -3.74
N HIS A 107 -6.13 -3.78 -3.54
CA HIS A 107 -5.11 -4.53 -2.79
C HIS A 107 -4.17 -5.25 -3.75
N PHE A 108 -2.88 -5.24 -3.44
CA PHE A 108 -1.85 -5.96 -4.18
C PHE A 108 -1.14 -6.91 -3.23
N VAL A 109 -1.13 -8.19 -3.57
CA VAL A 109 -0.45 -9.23 -2.78
C VAL A 109 0.57 -9.92 -3.66
N ILE A 110 1.78 -10.05 -3.14
CA ILE A 110 2.86 -10.76 -3.82
C ILE A 110 3.12 -12.10 -3.13
N TYR A 111 3.28 -13.13 -3.95
CA TYR A 111 3.41 -14.52 -3.53
C TYR A 111 4.74 -15.09 -3.97
N ALA A 112 5.34 -15.93 -3.12
CA ALA A 112 6.47 -16.76 -3.48
C ALA A 112 6.16 -18.24 -3.31
N SER A 113 6.74 -19.08 -4.16
CA SER A 113 6.70 -20.52 -3.95
C SER A 113 7.80 -20.92 -2.99
N VAL A 114 7.41 -21.54 -1.88
CA VAL A 114 8.30 -22.03 -0.84
C VAL A 114 8.25 -23.55 -0.84
N GLN A 115 9.42 -24.19 -0.95
CA GLN A 115 9.54 -25.63 -0.77
C GLN A 115 9.59 -25.94 0.73
N LYS A 116 8.56 -26.61 1.25
CA LYS A 116 8.55 -27.09 2.63
C LYS A 116 8.96 -28.56 2.66
N LEU A 117 9.96 -28.88 3.47
CA LEU A 117 10.32 -30.27 3.75
C LEU A 117 9.20 -30.91 4.59
N VAL A 118 8.65 -32.01 4.11
CA VAL A 118 7.58 -32.78 4.77
C VAL A 118 8.17 -33.96 5.53
N ALA A 119 9.17 -34.62 4.97
CA ALA A 119 9.89 -35.70 5.62
C ALA A 119 11.38 -35.68 5.23
N HIS A 120 12.24 -35.88 6.22
CA HIS A 120 13.65 -36.16 5.98
C HIS A 120 13.81 -37.56 5.39
N GLU A 121 14.84 -37.74 4.57
CA GLU A 121 15.21 -39.06 4.07
C GLU A 121 15.65 -39.96 5.23
N VAL A 122 15.06 -41.15 5.32
CA VAL A 122 15.47 -42.17 6.28
C VAL A 122 16.22 -43.25 5.52
N ARG A 123 17.46 -43.53 5.95
CA ARG A 123 18.30 -44.58 5.39
C ARG A 123 18.45 -45.73 6.37
N ASP A 124 18.59 -46.93 5.82
CA ASP A 124 18.93 -48.12 6.58
C ASP A 124 20.37 -47.97 7.12
N PRO A 125 20.58 -48.11 8.44
CA PRO A 125 21.89 -47.86 9.05
C PRO A 125 22.95 -48.90 8.70
N THR A 126 22.56 -50.04 8.11
CA THR A 126 23.46 -51.16 7.82
C THR A 126 23.76 -51.27 6.33
N THR A 127 22.78 -50.96 5.49
CA THR A 127 22.86 -51.11 4.03
C THR A 127 22.94 -49.78 3.29
N ASP A 128 22.79 -48.65 3.99
CA ASP A 128 22.67 -47.29 3.43
C ASP A 128 21.52 -47.14 2.40
N ALA A 129 20.61 -48.12 2.32
CA ALA A 129 19.48 -48.10 1.41
C ALA A 129 18.45 -47.06 1.88
N ILE A 130 17.87 -46.32 0.94
CA ILE A 130 16.81 -45.34 1.25
C ILE A 130 15.55 -46.10 1.64
N LEU A 131 15.14 -46.00 2.91
CA LEU A 131 13.91 -46.58 3.45
C LEU A 131 12.72 -45.65 3.22
N ILE A 132 12.91 -44.35 3.42
CA ILE A 132 11.89 -43.33 3.18
C ILE A 132 12.54 -42.21 2.38
N PRO A 133 12.08 -41.93 1.15
CA PRO A 133 12.65 -40.86 0.34
C PRO A 133 12.32 -39.49 0.96
N ARG A 134 13.20 -38.51 0.74
CA ARG A 134 12.94 -37.11 1.07
C ARG A 134 11.65 -36.65 0.40
N GLN A 135 10.71 -36.12 1.19
CA GLN A 135 9.47 -35.54 0.66
C GLN A 135 9.46 -34.04 0.89
N SER A 136 9.28 -33.26 -0.17
CA SER A 136 9.06 -31.81 -0.08
C SER A 136 7.83 -31.41 -0.85
N VAL A 137 7.05 -30.47 -0.31
CA VAL A 137 5.86 -29.91 -0.94
C VAL A 137 6.10 -28.44 -1.22
N THR A 138 5.85 -28.03 -2.47
CA THR A 138 5.88 -26.61 -2.86
C THR A 138 4.54 -25.98 -2.50
N ARG A 139 4.56 -24.88 -1.74
CA ARG A 139 3.37 -24.09 -1.42
C ARG A 139 3.57 -22.65 -1.84
N THR A 140 2.52 -22.05 -2.37
CA THR A 140 2.47 -20.62 -2.63
C THR A 140 2.14 -19.90 -1.32
N LEU A 141 2.98 -18.95 -0.93
CA LEU A 141 2.86 -18.18 0.30
C LEU A 141 2.74 -16.69 -0.03
N PRO A 142 1.76 -15.94 0.52
CA PRO A 142 1.78 -14.49 0.46
C PRO A 142 2.94 -13.95 1.29
N ILE A 143 3.77 -13.10 0.69
CA ILE A 143 5.02 -12.60 1.31
C ILE A 143 5.06 -11.09 1.47
N GLY A 144 4.12 -10.37 0.86
CA GLY A 144 4.03 -8.92 0.94
C GLY A 144 2.70 -8.39 0.41
N THR A 145 2.32 -7.21 0.89
CA THR A 145 1.10 -6.53 0.45
C THR A 145 1.25 -5.01 0.48
N ILE A 146 0.47 -4.33 -0.36
CA ILE A 146 0.25 -2.87 -0.33
C ILE A 146 -1.19 -2.61 -0.78
N ARG A 147 -1.83 -1.56 -0.26
CA ARG A 147 -3.12 -1.08 -0.76
C ARG A 147 -3.02 0.32 -1.36
N LEU A 148 -3.86 0.56 -2.36
CA LEU A 148 -4.07 1.84 -3.01
C LEU A 148 -5.51 2.29 -2.77
N VAL A 149 -5.67 3.41 -2.08
CA VAL A 149 -6.96 3.96 -1.67
C VAL A 149 -7.32 5.14 -2.57
N PRO A 150 -8.50 5.15 -3.23
CA PRO A 150 -8.96 6.29 -4.02
C PRO A 150 -9.25 7.50 -3.12
N PHE A 151 -9.44 8.69 -3.67
CA PHE A 151 -10.06 9.79 -2.92
C PHE A 151 -11.59 9.56 -2.82
N PRO A 152 -12.33 10.25 -1.93
CA PRO A 152 -11.86 11.20 -0.91
C PRO A 152 -11.10 10.55 0.25
N HIS A 153 -10.40 11.38 1.02
CA HIS A 153 -9.73 11.00 2.27
C HIS A 153 -10.18 11.94 3.41
N PRO A 154 -10.16 11.48 4.67
CA PRO A 154 -10.30 12.38 5.81
C PRO A 154 -9.11 13.37 5.87
N PRO A 155 -9.29 14.55 6.53
CA PRO A 155 -8.24 15.55 6.62
C PRO A 155 -6.93 15.04 7.22
N HIS A 156 -5.79 15.59 6.77
CA HIS A 156 -4.50 15.20 7.31
C HIS A 156 -4.36 15.47 8.83
N PRO A 157 -3.71 14.53 9.56
CA PRO A 157 -3.27 14.74 10.94
C PRO A 157 -2.63 16.10 11.20
N ARG A 158 -2.84 16.63 12.40
CA ARG A 158 -2.05 17.77 12.92
C ARG A 158 -0.76 17.25 13.54
N ALA A 159 0.30 18.05 13.45
CA ALA A 159 1.56 17.76 14.12
C ALA A 159 1.34 17.55 15.63
N GLY A 160 1.90 16.47 16.17
CA GLY A 160 1.75 16.07 17.57
C GLY A 160 0.45 15.31 17.90
N GLY A 161 -0.42 15.05 16.91
CA GLY A 161 -1.63 14.25 17.12
C GLY A 161 -1.35 12.75 17.34
N ALA A 162 -2.31 12.03 17.91
CA ALA A 162 -2.26 10.57 18.02
C ALA A 162 -3.55 9.92 17.49
N TYR A 163 -3.44 8.88 16.67
CA TYR A 163 -4.58 8.12 16.18
C TYR A 163 -4.61 6.73 16.82
N VAL A 164 -5.79 6.35 17.31
CA VAL A 164 -6.08 4.99 17.81
C VAL A 164 -7.41 4.54 17.20
N GLY A 165 -7.40 3.45 16.44
CA GLY A 165 -8.55 2.91 15.72
C GLY A 165 -9.18 3.90 14.74
N ASP A 166 -8.35 4.60 13.96
CA ASP A 166 -8.71 5.71 13.06
C ASP A 166 -9.34 6.95 13.74
N VAL A 167 -9.32 7.05 15.07
CA VAL A 167 -9.84 8.21 15.82
C VAL A 167 -8.69 9.09 16.30
N LEU A 168 -8.78 10.41 16.05
CA LEU A 168 -7.83 11.39 16.55
C LEU A 168 -8.01 11.60 18.07
N THR A 169 -7.10 11.03 18.84
CA THR A 169 -6.96 11.22 20.28
C THR A 169 -5.87 12.27 20.50
N ASN A 170 -6.21 13.40 21.15
CA ASN A 170 -5.32 14.57 21.30
C ASN A 170 -5.05 15.34 19.99
N ALA A 171 -6.12 15.87 19.40
CA ALA A 171 -5.95 17.10 18.64
C ALA A 171 -5.45 18.15 19.63
N GLY A 172 -4.15 18.45 19.65
CA GLY A 172 -3.72 19.76 20.15
C GLY A 172 -4.65 20.77 19.49
N SER A 173 -5.31 21.61 20.30
CA SER A 173 -6.21 22.65 19.79
C SER A 173 -5.56 23.31 18.57
N PRO A 174 -6.33 23.70 17.54
CA PRO A 174 -5.74 24.45 16.43
C PRO A 174 -4.91 25.57 17.06
N ALA A 175 -3.63 25.67 16.68
CA ALA A 175 -2.91 26.91 16.89
C ALA A 175 -3.81 27.98 16.28
N SER A 176 -4.48 28.71 17.15
CA SER A 176 -5.36 29.79 16.78
C SER A 176 -4.44 30.88 16.30
N ASP A 177 -4.42 31.13 14.99
CA ASP A 177 -4.01 32.43 14.46
C ASP A 177 -5.01 33.55 14.86
N LEU A 178 -5.79 33.37 15.94
CA LEU A 178 -6.73 34.33 16.48
C LEU A 178 -6.73 34.24 18.03
N ASP A 179 -6.03 35.20 18.63
CA ASP A 179 -6.16 35.75 20.00
C ASP A 179 -5.78 34.89 21.24
N PRO A 180 -4.70 35.23 22.00
CA PRO A 180 -4.19 34.46 23.14
C PRO A 180 -4.93 34.77 24.46
N GLY A 181 -6.24 34.52 24.52
CA GLY A 181 -7.07 35.03 25.63
C GLY A 181 -8.02 34.07 26.35
N THR A 182 -8.42 32.93 25.79
CA THR A 182 -9.51 32.14 26.42
C THR A 182 -9.33 30.62 26.31
N PRO A 183 -9.22 29.85 27.41
CA PRO A 183 -9.25 28.40 27.34
C PRO A 183 -10.69 27.92 27.11
N ARG A 184 -10.94 27.28 25.97
CA ARG A 184 -12.14 26.45 25.75
C ARG A 184 -11.73 25.00 25.64
N THR A 185 -12.02 24.22 26.68
CA THR A 185 -11.95 22.76 26.67
C THR A 185 -13.03 22.21 25.74
N VAL A 186 -12.65 21.79 24.53
CA VAL A 186 -13.49 20.93 23.69
C VAL A 186 -13.11 19.48 23.95
N ALA A 187 -14.08 18.70 24.46
CA ALA A 187 -13.90 17.29 24.72
C ALA A 187 -13.65 16.51 23.41
N PRO A 188 -12.83 15.44 23.44
CA PRO A 188 -12.58 14.62 22.25
C PRO A 188 -13.87 13.93 21.78
N LEU A 189 -14.09 13.89 20.46
CA LEU A 189 -15.20 13.18 19.83
C LEU A 189 -15.04 11.67 20.05
N SER A 190 -16.13 10.99 20.41
CA SER A 190 -16.13 9.53 20.59
C SER A 190 -15.97 8.77 19.26
N ARG A 191 -15.50 7.51 19.32
CA ARG A 191 -15.40 6.59 18.15
C ARG A 191 -16.71 6.47 17.37
N ALA A 192 -17.85 6.53 18.07
CA ALA A 192 -19.17 6.49 17.46
C ALA A 192 -19.54 7.80 16.74
N GLU A 193 -19.08 8.95 17.24
CA GLU A 193 -19.30 10.26 16.61
C GLU A 193 -18.39 10.46 15.40
N ALA A 194 -17.10 10.13 15.49
CA ALA A 194 -16.17 10.17 14.37
C ALA A 194 -16.62 9.25 13.22
N SER A 195 -17.19 8.08 13.52
CA SER A 195 -17.75 7.16 12.52
C SER A 195 -19.11 7.60 11.96
N ARG A 196 -19.82 8.54 12.61
CA ARG A 196 -21.13 9.07 12.17
C ARG A 196 -21.01 10.35 11.34
N VAL A 197 -19.86 11.02 11.38
CA VAL A 197 -19.55 12.13 10.46
C VAL A 197 -19.23 11.52 9.09
N VAL A 198 -20.26 10.98 8.43
CA VAL A 198 -20.29 10.92 6.97
C VAL A 198 -20.64 12.34 6.55
N THR A 199 -19.63 13.23 6.51
CA THR A 199 -19.80 14.49 5.78
C THR A 199 -20.19 14.10 4.35
N PRO A 200 -21.33 14.56 3.80
CA PRO A 200 -21.55 14.46 2.37
C PRO A 200 -20.31 15.04 1.69
N PHE A 201 -19.76 14.35 0.70
CA PHE A 201 -18.59 14.82 -0.02
C PHE A 201 -19.00 16.11 -0.74
N VAL A 202 -18.64 17.24 -0.14
CA VAL A 202 -18.77 18.56 -0.72
C VAL A 202 -17.39 18.91 -1.26
N TRP A 203 -17.35 19.24 -2.55
CA TRP A 203 -16.17 19.79 -3.19
C TRP A 203 -16.27 21.32 -3.28
N PRO A 204 -15.21 22.09 -2.98
CA PRO A 204 -13.90 21.66 -2.48
C PRO A 204 -13.98 21.06 -1.07
N PRO A 205 -13.04 20.17 -0.68
CA PRO A 205 -13.00 19.63 0.67
C PRO A 205 -12.85 20.80 1.64
N GLN A 206 -13.91 21.11 2.36
CA GLN A 206 -13.99 22.33 3.21
C GLN A 206 -13.00 22.32 4.39
N TYR A 207 -12.27 21.21 4.58
CA TYR A 207 -11.53 20.90 5.79
C TYR A 207 -10.07 20.49 5.57
N GLU A 208 -9.58 20.35 4.33
CA GLU A 208 -8.16 20.04 4.08
C GLU A 208 -7.35 21.33 3.95
N ARG A 209 -6.21 21.40 4.63
CA ARG A 209 -5.35 22.58 4.61
C ARG A 209 -4.30 22.45 3.52
N ALA A 210 -3.87 23.58 2.97
CA ALA A 210 -2.67 23.60 2.14
C ALA A 210 -1.42 23.27 2.97
N THR A 211 -0.48 22.58 2.35
CA THR A 211 0.78 22.08 2.90
C THR A 211 1.92 22.40 1.92
N ASP A 212 3.15 22.03 2.27
CA ASP A 212 4.31 22.23 1.38
C ASP A 212 4.17 21.49 0.04
N LEU A 213 3.49 20.33 0.03
CA LEU A 213 3.41 19.43 -1.11
C LEU A 213 1.98 19.15 -1.61
N HIS A 214 0.96 19.73 -0.98
CA HIS A 214 -0.45 19.60 -1.35
C HIS A 214 -1.18 20.94 -1.18
N ASP A 215 -1.98 21.35 -2.16
CA ASP A 215 -2.69 22.63 -2.15
C ASP A 215 -3.99 22.62 -1.30
N GLY A 216 -4.26 21.51 -0.61
CA GLY A 216 -5.48 21.27 0.16
C GLY A 216 -6.71 21.01 -0.72
N GLN A 217 -6.58 21.08 -2.05
CA GLN A 217 -7.69 20.96 -2.98
C GLN A 217 -7.51 19.77 -3.90
N GLU A 218 -6.35 19.51 -4.46
CA GLU A 218 -6.17 18.50 -5.49
C GLU A 218 -6.45 17.07 -4.97
N PRO A 219 -7.19 16.22 -5.72
CA PRO A 219 -7.33 14.81 -5.38
C PRO A 219 -5.98 14.10 -5.38
N TYR A 220 -5.81 13.16 -4.45
CA TYR A 220 -4.65 12.27 -4.42
C TYR A 220 -5.07 10.83 -4.14
N LEU A 221 -4.26 9.88 -4.61
CA LEU A 221 -4.41 8.46 -4.23
C LEU A 221 -3.50 8.16 -3.04
N LYS A 222 -3.99 7.40 -2.07
CA LYS A 222 -3.20 7.07 -0.87
C LYS A 222 -2.65 5.65 -0.95
N LEU A 223 -1.33 5.51 -0.85
CA LEU A 223 -0.68 4.22 -0.65
C LEU A 223 -0.55 3.95 0.85
N GLY A 224 -0.91 2.74 1.27
CA GLY A 224 -0.87 2.34 2.67
C GLY A 224 -0.78 0.84 2.85
N ARG A 225 -0.73 0.40 4.11
CA ARG A 225 -0.63 -1.02 4.50
C ARG A 225 0.50 -1.77 3.77
N LEU A 226 1.62 -1.09 3.50
CA LEU A 226 2.81 -1.71 2.93
C LEU A 226 3.49 -2.63 3.96
N ALA A 227 3.33 -3.93 3.79
CA ALA A 227 3.91 -4.95 4.68
C ALA A 227 4.67 -6.00 3.88
N VAL A 228 5.81 -6.46 4.42
CA VAL A 228 6.59 -7.58 3.88
C VAL A 228 7.02 -8.46 5.04
N LEU A 229 6.79 -9.78 4.92
CA LEU A 229 7.20 -10.76 5.91
C LEU A 229 8.70 -10.67 6.16
N LYS A 230 9.11 -10.78 7.42
CA LYS A 230 10.48 -10.53 7.88
C LYS A 230 11.54 -11.30 7.09
N GLU A 231 11.29 -12.54 6.74
CA GLU A 231 12.20 -13.45 6.02
C GLU A 231 12.42 -13.06 4.55
N PHE A 232 11.50 -12.25 4.01
CA PHE A 232 11.50 -11.77 2.63
C PHE A 232 11.93 -10.30 2.49
N ARG A 233 12.22 -9.60 3.59
CA ARG A 233 12.76 -8.23 3.59
C ARG A 233 14.16 -8.17 2.96
N GLY A 234 14.50 -7.02 2.38
CA GLY A 234 15.78 -6.82 1.69
C GLY A 234 15.89 -7.52 0.33
N ARG A 235 14.81 -8.12 -0.19
CA ARG A 235 14.78 -8.82 -1.49
C ARG A 235 14.09 -8.02 -2.60
N GLY A 236 13.84 -6.72 -2.40
CA GLY A 236 13.18 -5.86 -3.38
C GLY A 236 11.64 -5.98 -3.45
N ILE A 237 11.03 -6.81 -2.60
CA ILE A 237 9.57 -7.06 -2.59
C ILE A 237 8.75 -5.77 -2.40
N ALA A 238 9.10 -4.96 -1.39
CA ALA A 238 8.45 -3.66 -1.16
C ALA A 238 8.58 -2.73 -2.37
N SER A 239 9.75 -2.72 -3.03
CA SER A 239 9.96 -1.94 -4.23
C SER A 239 9.07 -2.38 -5.41
N GLN A 240 8.86 -3.69 -5.55
CA GLN A 240 7.97 -4.22 -6.58
C GLN A 240 6.51 -3.85 -6.30
N LEU A 241 6.06 -3.95 -5.05
CA LEU A 241 4.71 -3.56 -4.63
C LEU A 241 4.42 -2.08 -4.91
N ILE A 242 5.30 -1.17 -4.48
CA ILE A 242 5.16 0.28 -4.69
C ILE A 242 5.08 0.61 -6.19
N ARG A 243 6.02 0.08 -6.99
CA ARG A 243 6.06 0.34 -8.44
C ARG A 243 4.82 -0.20 -9.14
N SER A 244 4.37 -1.41 -8.80
CA SER A 244 3.16 -1.98 -9.39
C SER A 244 1.92 -1.17 -9.08
N ALA A 245 1.78 -0.66 -7.85
CA ALA A 245 0.64 0.16 -7.47
C ALA A 245 0.63 1.53 -8.18
N ILE A 246 1.80 2.20 -8.27
CA ILE A 246 1.96 3.46 -9.01
C ILE A 246 1.67 3.25 -10.50
N ASN A 247 2.29 2.25 -11.12
CA ASN A 247 2.12 1.97 -12.54
C ASN A 247 0.66 1.62 -12.86
N PHE A 248 -0.01 0.84 -12.00
CA PHE A 248 -1.43 0.53 -12.20
C PHE A 248 -2.28 1.79 -12.27
N ALA A 249 -2.12 2.70 -11.31
CA ALA A 249 -2.89 3.92 -11.28
C ALA A 249 -2.57 4.86 -12.44
N ALA A 250 -1.30 4.95 -12.84
CA ALA A 250 -0.85 5.84 -13.92
C ALA A 250 -1.28 5.39 -15.33
N VAL A 251 -1.51 4.09 -15.56
CA VAL A 251 -1.85 3.53 -16.89
C VAL A 251 -3.25 3.95 -17.36
N ASP A 252 -4.21 4.13 -16.46
CA ASP A 252 -5.57 4.55 -16.82
C ASP A 252 -6.08 5.56 -15.80
N ALA A 253 -5.50 6.76 -15.82
CA ALA A 253 -5.76 7.80 -14.83
C ALA A 253 -7.25 8.20 -14.74
N ASP A 254 -7.96 8.12 -15.87
CA ASP A 254 -9.37 8.47 -15.98
C ASP A 254 -10.26 7.59 -15.09
N ILE A 255 -9.88 6.34 -14.75
CA ILE A 255 -10.71 5.47 -13.89
C ILE A 255 -10.85 6.00 -12.47
N TRP A 256 -9.98 6.92 -12.07
CA TRP A 256 -9.99 7.55 -10.76
C TRP A 256 -10.83 8.81 -10.75
N ASP A 257 -11.26 9.34 -11.90
CA ASP A 257 -12.08 10.54 -11.96
C ASP A 257 -13.52 10.24 -11.47
N PRO A 258 -14.15 11.15 -10.71
CA PRO A 258 -15.45 10.89 -10.08
C PRO A 258 -16.56 10.58 -11.08
N MET A 259 -16.43 11.07 -12.32
CA MET A 259 -17.41 10.86 -13.41
C MET A 259 -17.22 9.53 -14.16
N ALA A 260 -16.00 9.00 -14.23
CA ALA A 260 -15.73 7.75 -14.95
C ALA A 260 -15.96 6.52 -14.07
N SER A 261 -15.83 6.67 -12.75
CA SER A 261 -16.06 5.59 -11.80
C SER A 261 -17.55 5.42 -11.48
N ASN A 262 -18.25 4.52 -12.18
CA ASN A 262 -19.42 3.80 -11.64
C ASN A 262 -19.06 2.89 -10.42
N ILE A 263 -17.88 3.10 -9.83
CA ILE A 263 -17.26 2.28 -8.79
C ILE A 263 -17.17 3.12 -7.52
N GLY A 264 -18.27 3.20 -6.77
CA GLY A 264 -18.25 3.60 -5.36
C GLY A 264 -18.78 4.99 -5.01
N PHE A 265 -19.07 5.86 -5.99
CA PHE A 265 -19.77 7.14 -5.73
C PHE A 265 -21.30 7.02 -5.68
N GLU A 266 -21.89 5.82 -5.82
CA GLU A 266 -23.35 5.58 -5.76
C GLU A 266 -24.06 6.07 -4.48
N ARG A 267 -23.31 6.42 -3.42
CA ARG A 267 -23.87 7.00 -2.17
C ARG A 267 -23.43 8.42 -1.88
N VAL A 268 -22.63 9.01 -2.76
CA VAL A 268 -22.32 10.43 -2.71
C VAL A 268 -23.19 11.08 -3.76
N GLU A 269 -24.28 11.72 -3.33
CA GLU A 269 -24.98 12.69 -4.17
C GLU A 269 -23.99 13.83 -4.48
N LEU A 270 -23.19 13.63 -5.54
CA LEU A 270 -22.29 14.63 -6.09
C LEU A 270 -23.17 15.73 -6.69
N THR A 271 -23.63 16.66 -5.86
CA THR A 271 -24.22 17.91 -6.33
C THR A 271 -23.07 18.90 -6.51
N PRO A 272 -22.68 19.25 -7.75
CA PRO A 272 -21.74 20.34 -7.96
C PRO A 272 -22.45 21.61 -7.49
N SER A 273 -22.05 22.14 -6.33
CA SER A 273 -22.45 23.49 -5.96
C SER A 273 -21.74 24.44 -6.93
N GLY A 274 -22.47 24.99 -7.91
CA GLY A 274 -21.98 26.10 -8.75
C GLY A 274 -21.30 25.75 -10.09
N GLY A 275 -21.53 24.57 -10.67
CA GLY A 275 -21.10 24.28 -12.06
C GLY A 275 -19.58 24.11 -12.26
N GLN A 276 -18.82 23.91 -11.19
CA GLN A 276 -17.39 23.59 -11.28
C GLN A 276 -17.16 22.17 -11.82
N LEU A 277 -16.21 22.04 -12.75
CA LEU A 277 -15.70 20.76 -13.24
C LEU A 277 -15.23 19.92 -12.04
N LEU A 278 -15.68 18.67 -11.98
CA LEU A 278 -15.21 17.72 -10.98
C LEU A 278 -13.69 17.56 -11.08
N PRO A 279 -13.00 17.52 -9.93
CA PRO A 279 -11.55 17.53 -9.90
C PRO A 279 -11.01 16.23 -10.48
N ARG A 280 -10.04 16.35 -11.39
CA ARG A 280 -9.33 15.21 -11.98
C ARG A 280 -8.10 14.88 -11.18
N TRP A 281 -7.79 13.60 -11.06
CA TRP A 281 -6.56 13.18 -10.43
C TRP A 281 -5.37 13.39 -11.37
N ASN A 282 -4.43 14.28 -11.02
CA ASN A 282 -3.24 14.57 -11.86
C ASN A 282 -1.97 13.90 -11.33
N GLY A 283 -2.06 12.64 -10.90
CA GLY A 283 -0.88 11.85 -10.55
C GLY A 283 -0.31 12.08 -9.14
N LEU A 284 -1.05 12.74 -8.23
CA LEU A 284 -0.60 12.94 -6.86
C LEU A 284 -0.83 11.67 -6.02
N PHE A 285 0.23 11.15 -5.43
CA PHE A 285 0.17 10.11 -4.41
C PHE A 285 0.53 10.68 -3.04
N CYS A 286 -0.15 10.18 -2.02
CA CYS A 286 0.18 10.39 -0.62
C CYS A 286 0.49 9.04 0.04
N CYS A 287 1.40 9.01 1.00
CA CYS A 287 1.46 7.93 1.99
C CYS A 287 1.68 8.50 3.39
N HIS A 288 1.07 7.84 4.37
CA HIS A 288 1.41 8.01 5.78
C HIS A 288 2.45 6.95 6.08
N ALA A 289 3.72 7.35 6.13
CA ALA A 289 4.83 6.44 6.31
C ALA A 289 5.24 6.38 7.78
N GLN A 290 5.41 5.18 8.32
CA GLN A 290 6.19 5.00 9.55
C GLN A 290 7.57 5.64 9.35
N GLU A 291 8.11 6.34 10.35
CA GLU A 291 9.42 7.00 10.21
C GLU A 291 10.53 6.04 9.78
N THR A 292 10.47 4.79 10.24
CA THR A 292 11.40 3.72 9.87
C THR A 292 11.30 3.28 8.40
N ALA A 293 10.15 3.52 7.75
CA ALA A 293 9.88 3.19 6.36
C ALA A 293 10.17 4.36 5.39
N VAL A 294 10.47 5.57 5.88
CA VAL A 294 10.80 6.73 5.03
C VAL A 294 11.85 6.42 3.96
N PRO A 295 12.97 5.72 4.25
CA PRO A 295 14.00 5.46 3.24
C PRO A 295 13.50 4.64 2.04
N ILE A 296 12.56 3.71 2.22
CA ILE A 296 12.01 2.93 1.10
C ILE A 296 11.08 3.79 0.25
N TRP A 297 10.34 4.73 0.84
CA TRP A 297 9.49 5.66 0.10
C TRP A 297 10.32 6.70 -0.66
N GLU A 298 11.35 7.28 -0.04
CA GLU A 298 12.29 8.21 -0.70
C GLU A 298 12.99 7.59 -1.89
N LYS A 299 13.36 6.29 -1.79
CA LYS A 299 13.92 5.52 -2.91
C LYS A 299 13.02 5.50 -4.15
N HIS A 300 11.71 5.67 -3.99
CA HIS A 300 10.74 5.75 -5.09
C HIS A 300 10.23 7.17 -5.34
N GLY A 301 10.95 8.19 -4.85
CA GLY A 301 10.70 9.60 -5.18
C GLY A 301 9.68 10.31 -4.29
N PHE A 302 9.14 9.64 -3.26
CA PHE A 302 8.31 10.32 -2.27
C PHE A 302 9.15 11.32 -1.48
N LYS A 303 8.55 12.48 -1.17
CA LYS A 303 9.16 13.53 -0.37
C LYS A 303 8.33 13.76 0.89
N VAL A 304 8.99 13.88 2.04
CA VAL A 304 8.34 14.24 3.30
C VAL A 304 7.76 15.64 3.19
N ASP A 305 6.48 15.79 3.54
CA ASP A 305 5.85 17.09 3.74
C ASP A 305 6.14 17.58 5.16
N ARG A 306 6.99 18.60 5.29
CA ARG A 306 7.47 19.06 6.60
C ARG A 306 6.40 19.86 7.33
N SER A 307 5.56 20.59 6.60
CA SER A 307 4.46 21.37 7.17
C SER A 307 3.40 20.52 7.89
N LEU A 308 3.25 19.25 7.52
CA LEU A 308 2.36 18.31 8.21
C LEU A 308 2.94 17.80 9.54
N GLY A 309 4.26 17.93 9.74
CA GLY A 309 4.95 17.50 10.94
C GLY A 309 4.92 15.97 11.13
N ARG A 310 4.97 15.57 12.40
CA ARG A 310 4.96 14.16 12.84
C ARG A 310 3.73 13.91 13.70
N TRP A 311 3.18 12.71 13.64
CA TRP A 311 2.10 12.25 14.52
C TRP A 311 2.32 10.78 14.85
N THR A 312 1.52 10.21 15.76
CA THR A 312 1.55 8.78 16.04
C THR A 312 0.27 8.10 15.55
N GLU A 313 0.37 6.93 14.93
CA GLU A 313 -0.77 6.03 14.64
C GLU A 313 -0.50 4.71 15.38
N GLU A 314 -1.42 4.27 16.25
CA GLU A 314 -1.24 3.06 17.09
C GLU A 314 0.08 3.08 17.91
N GLY A 315 0.50 4.27 18.36
CA GLY A 315 1.75 4.47 19.09
C GLY A 315 3.01 4.50 18.23
N ILE A 316 2.89 4.37 16.90
CA ILE A 316 4.01 4.35 15.97
C ILE A 316 4.17 5.74 15.32
N PRO A 317 5.37 6.36 15.34
CA PRO A 317 5.63 7.64 14.67
C PRO A 317 5.47 7.58 13.15
N HIS A 318 4.72 8.52 12.60
CA HIS A 318 4.42 8.66 11.18
C HIS A 318 4.72 10.07 10.65
N VAL A 319 5.01 10.13 9.35
CA VAL A 319 5.11 11.37 8.56
C VAL A 319 4.31 11.22 7.26
N ALA A 320 3.87 12.36 6.72
CA ALA A 320 3.22 12.40 5.42
C ALA A 320 4.28 12.53 4.34
N MET A 321 4.12 11.76 3.27
CA MET A 321 4.98 11.89 2.10
C MET A 321 4.15 11.93 0.82
N PHE A 322 4.61 12.73 -0.14
CA PHE A 322 3.94 12.88 -1.43
C PHE A 322 4.85 12.55 -2.60
N LEU A 323 4.26 12.03 -3.66
CA LEU A 323 4.90 11.77 -4.94
C LEU A 323 3.99 12.27 -6.05
N ARG A 324 4.56 13.05 -6.97
CA ARG A 324 3.92 13.39 -8.25
C ARG A 324 4.44 12.45 -9.33
N VAL A 325 3.55 11.83 -10.07
CA VAL A 325 3.91 11.10 -11.30
C VAL A 325 3.24 11.70 -12.53
N PRO A 326 3.89 11.63 -13.72
CA PRO A 326 3.20 11.93 -14.96
C PRO A 326 2.05 10.95 -15.20
N VAL A 327 0.88 11.47 -15.59
CA VAL A 327 -0.28 10.67 -16.01
C VAL A 327 -0.51 10.89 -17.50
N ALA A 328 -0.79 9.80 -18.23
CA ALA A 328 -1.17 9.90 -19.64
C ALA A 328 -2.58 10.50 -19.72
N LYS A 329 -2.70 11.74 -20.19
CA LYS A 329 -4.01 12.34 -20.45
C LYS A 329 -4.56 11.75 -21.75
N LYS A 330 -5.69 11.05 -21.71
CA LYS A 330 -6.48 10.84 -22.93
C LYS A 330 -7.12 12.19 -23.27
N GLY A 331 -6.74 12.72 -24.43
CA GLY A 331 -7.15 14.04 -24.92
C GLY A 331 -8.63 14.11 -25.27
#